data_AF-A0A1M2VSJ4-F1
#
_entry.id   AF-A0A1M2VSJ4-F1
#
_cell.length_a   1.000
_cell.length_b   1.000
_cell.length_c   1.000
_cell.angle_alpha   90.00
_cell.angle_beta   90.00
_cell.angle_gamma   90.00
#
_symmetry.space_group_name_H-M   'P 1'
#
loop_
_entity.id
_entity.type
_entity.pdbx_description
1 polymer ?
#
loop_
_entity_poly.entity_id
_entity_poly.type
_entity_poly.pdbx_seq_one_letter_code
_entity_poly.pdbx_strand_id
1 'polypeptide(L)'
;MPPATPEATPQEAEAQYSKAANAELAKDYDRAFRQYAEAAKQFLLLSRQATEGRLRTHYRNQAGKALERAERIKAVRRDVRPVAKDEFSEGNHLSPLSSANTARSGPDHTLHDIVSTQTETLHCVRKI
;
A
#
# COMPACT_ATOMS: atom_id res chain seq x y z
N MET A 1 -27.94 11.30 -19.83
CA MET A 1 -26.78 11.98 -19.22
C MET A 1 -26.15 11.02 -18.22
N PRO A 2 -24.96 10.46 -18.48
CA PRO A 2 -24.27 9.70 -17.46
C PRO A 2 -23.94 10.65 -16.29
N PRO A 3 -24.11 10.23 -15.03
CA PRO A 3 -23.72 11.03 -13.88
C PRO A 3 -22.22 11.30 -13.95
N ALA A 4 -21.82 12.55 -13.71
CA ALA A 4 -20.42 12.95 -13.61
C ALA A 4 -19.74 12.08 -12.54
N THR A 5 -19.02 11.04 -12.96
CA THR A 5 -18.02 10.41 -12.11
C THR A 5 -17.09 11.53 -11.65
N PRO A 6 -16.81 11.67 -10.35
CA PRO A 6 -15.78 12.61 -9.92
C PRO A 6 -14.50 12.16 -10.64
N GLU A 7 -14.09 12.95 -11.62
CA GLU A 7 -12.85 12.77 -12.35
C GLU A 7 -11.76 12.76 -11.27
N ALA A 8 -11.26 11.59 -10.89
CA ALA A 8 -10.28 11.53 -9.82
C ALA A 8 -9.01 12.18 -10.33
N THR A 9 -8.78 13.43 -9.91
CA THR A 9 -7.56 14.16 -10.22
C THR A 9 -6.52 13.91 -9.12
N PRO A 10 -5.20 13.90 -9.44
CA PRO A 10 -4.17 13.73 -8.42
C PRO A 10 -4.25 14.79 -7.31
N GLN A 11 -4.54 16.03 -7.71
CA GLN A 11 -4.66 17.17 -6.80
C GLN A 11 -5.82 17.01 -5.81
N GLU A 12 -6.97 16.47 -6.23
CA GLU A 12 -8.09 16.22 -5.32
C GLU A 12 -7.79 15.09 -4.34
N ALA A 13 -7.11 14.03 -4.79
CA ALA A 13 -6.70 12.94 -3.94
C ALA A 13 -5.72 13.43 -2.84
N GLU A 14 -4.76 14.27 -3.21
CA GLU A 14 -3.83 14.92 -2.27
C GLU A 14 -4.56 15.88 -1.32
N ALA A 15 -5.46 16.72 -1.84
CA ALA A 15 -6.25 17.63 -1.00
C ALA A 15 -7.11 16.86 0.02
N GLN A 16 -7.68 15.72 -0.37
CA GLN A 16 -8.45 14.86 0.52
C GLN A 16 -7.58 14.21 1.59
N TYR A 17 -6.35 13.81 1.23
CA TYR A 17 -5.36 13.33 2.18
C TYR A 17 -4.99 14.42 3.20
N SER A 18 -4.73 15.65 2.75
CA SER A 18 -4.43 16.78 3.65
C SER A 18 -5.60 17.13 4.56
N LYS A 19 -6.84 17.11 4.05
CA LYS A 19 -8.05 17.29 4.88
C LYS A 19 -8.14 16.21 5.96
N ALA A 20 -7.83 14.95 5.60
CA ALA A 20 -7.84 13.85 6.55
C ALA A 20 -6.81 14.04 7.67
N ALA A 21 -5.60 14.49 7.32
CA ALA A 21 -4.56 14.82 8.29
C ALA A 21 -4.99 15.97 9.22
N ASN A 22 -5.65 17.01 8.70
CA ASN A 22 -6.19 18.09 9.54
C ASN A 22 -7.27 17.59 10.51
N ALA A 23 -8.15 16.70 10.05
CA ALA A 23 -9.15 16.08 10.92
C ALA A 23 -8.50 15.16 11.99
N GLU A 24 -7.40 14.48 11.65
CA GLU A 24 -6.61 13.68 12.60
C GLU A 24 -6.00 14.57 13.69
N LEU A 25 -5.44 15.73 13.33
CA LEU A 25 -4.92 16.72 14.27
C LEU A 25 -6.02 17.32 15.16
N ALA A 26 -7.22 17.49 14.62
CA ALA A 26 -8.41 17.92 15.37
C ALA A 26 -9.01 16.83 16.28
N LYS A 27 -8.42 15.62 16.30
CA LYS A 27 -8.94 14.42 17.00
C LYS A 27 -10.32 13.97 16.49
N ASP A 28 -10.73 14.44 15.31
CA ASP A 28 -11.95 14.03 14.61
C ASP A 28 -11.69 12.73 13.82
N TYR A 29 -11.42 11.65 14.55
CA TYR A 29 -10.99 10.37 13.99
C TYR A 29 -12.02 9.73 13.03
N ASP A 30 -13.31 9.89 13.28
CA ASP A 30 -14.37 9.42 12.37
C ASP A 30 -14.37 10.13 11.01
N ARG A 31 -14.05 11.43 11.01
CA ARG A 31 -13.93 12.20 9.77
C ARG A 31 -12.62 11.90 9.08
N ALA A 32 -11.52 11.85 9.84
CA ALA A 32 -10.20 11.50 9.32
C ALA A 32 -10.20 10.13 8.62
N PHE A 33 -10.80 9.10 9.26
CA PHE A 33 -10.91 7.76 8.68
C PHE A 33 -11.63 7.78 7.31
N ARG A 34 -12.80 8.41 7.24
CA ARG A 34 -13.58 8.51 6.00
C ARG A 34 -12.82 9.26 4.91
N GLN A 35 -12.13 10.33 5.28
CA GLN A 35 -11.38 11.14 4.33
C GLN A 35 -10.13 10.41 3.80
N TYR A 36 -9.39 9.69 4.66
CA TYR A 36 -8.27 8.84 4.23
C TYR A 36 -8.75 7.69 3.32
N ALA A 37 -9.88 7.06 3.62
CA ALA A 37 -10.45 6.01 2.79
C ALA A 37 -10.84 6.54 1.39
N GLU A 38 -11.41 7.75 1.32
CA GLU A 38 -11.78 8.36 0.05
C GLU A 38 -10.54 8.78 -0.76
N ALA A 39 -9.51 9.33 -0.12
CA ALA A 39 -8.23 9.64 -0.76
C ALA A 39 -7.59 8.36 -1.35
N ALA A 40 -7.59 7.26 -0.60
CA ALA A 40 -7.09 5.97 -1.08
C ALA A 40 -7.84 5.47 -2.31
N LYS A 41 -9.18 5.59 -2.31
CA LYS A 41 -10.03 5.23 -3.45
C LYS A 41 -9.69 6.04 -4.70
N GLN A 42 -9.47 7.35 -4.55
CA GLN A 42 -9.07 8.20 -5.68
C GLN A 42 -7.69 7.84 -6.22
N PHE A 43 -6.70 7.60 -5.36
CA PHE A 43 -5.39 7.11 -5.79
C PHE A 43 -5.45 5.74 -6.48
N LEU A 44 -6.32 4.84 -6.03
CA LEU A 44 -6.53 3.56 -6.72
C LEU A 44 -7.18 3.73 -8.09
N LEU A 45 -8.08 4.69 -8.25
CA LEU A 45 -8.68 5.01 -9.55
C LEU A 45 -7.62 5.60 -10.50
N LEU A 46 -6.83 6.56 -10.03
CA LEU A 46 -5.69 7.11 -10.76
C LEU A 46 -4.66 6.04 -11.15
N SER A 47 -4.37 5.10 -10.25
CA SER A 47 -3.50 3.95 -10.55
C SER A 47 -4.03 3.07 -11.68
N ARG A 48 -5.36 2.97 -11.87
CA ARG A 48 -5.97 2.17 -12.95
C ARG A 48 -5.97 2.93 -14.27
N GLN A 49 -6.04 4.26 -14.23
CA GLN A 49 -6.03 5.12 -15.40
C GLN A 49 -4.61 5.45 -15.89
N ALA A 50 -3.61 5.39 -15.01
CA ALA A 50 -2.23 5.67 -15.35
C ALA A 50 -1.64 4.63 -16.32
N THR A 51 -1.22 5.09 -17.50
CA THR A 51 -0.49 4.28 -18.50
C THR A 51 0.95 4.02 -18.07
N GLU A 52 1.57 4.98 -17.39
CA GLU A 52 2.95 4.91 -16.93
C GLU A 52 3.11 4.00 -15.70
N GLY A 53 3.99 3.00 -15.79
CA GLY A 53 4.24 2.06 -14.71
C GLY A 53 4.73 2.72 -13.42
N ARG A 54 5.55 3.78 -13.53
CA ARG A 54 6.05 4.55 -12.38
C ARG A 54 4.93 5.29 -11.64
N LEU A 55 4.05 5.97 -12.38
CA LEU A 55 2.92 6.69 -11.81
C LEU A 55 1.91 5.74 -11.17
N ARG A 56 1.63 4.61 -11.84
CA ARG A 56 0.78 3.55 -11.29
C ARG A 56 1.30 3.06 -9.94
N THR A 57 2.58 2.75 -9.82
CA THR A 57 3.21 2.35 -8.54
C THR A 57 3.16 3.48 -7.51
N HIS A 58 3.42 4.73 -7.92
CA HIS A 58 3.32 5.89 -7.04
C HIS A 58 1.92 6.00 -6.42
N TYR A 59 0.86 5.97 -7.22
CA TYR A 59 -0.51 6.06 -6.73
C TYR A 59 -0.89 4.86 -5.85
N ARG A 60 -0.42 3.65 -6.16
CA ARG A 60 -0.61 2.50 -5.27
C ARG A 60 0.06 2.69 -3.92
N ASN A 61 1.27 3.24 -3.89
CA ASN A 61 1.98 3.54 -2.65
C ASN A 61 1.24 4.60 -1.84
N GLN A 62 0.72 5.66 -2.47
CA GLN A 62 -0.07 6.69 -1.79
C GLN A 62 -1.38 6.14 -1.23
N ALA A 63 -2.09 5.29 -1.99
CA ALA A 63 -3.26 4.60 -1.51
C ALA A 63 -2.95 3.71 -0.30
N GLY A 64 -1.84 2.97 -0.33
CA GLY A 64 -1.38 2.15 0.79
C GLY A 64 -1.12 2.97 2.05
N LYS A 65 -0.42 4.10 1.93
CA LYS A 65 -0.17 5.02 3.05
C LYS A 65 -1.47 5.56 3.65
N ALA A 66 -2.42 5.97 2.81
CA ALA A 66 -3.71 6.49 3.28
C ALA A 66 -4.51 5.40 4.04
N LEU A 67 -4.51 4.16 3.54
CA LEU A 67 -5.16 3.05 4.23
C LEU A 67 -4.47 2.70 5.54
N GLU A 68 -3.13 2.63 5.58
CA GLU A 68 -2.40 2.36 6.82
C GLU A 68 -2.77 3.36 7.93
N ARG A 69 -2.85 4.65 7.59
CA ARG A 69 -3.27 5.70 8.54
C ARG A 69 -4.73 5.49 8.98
N ALA A 70 -5.63 5.18 8.04
CA ALA A 70 -7.02 4.86 8.35
C ALA A 70 -7.14 3.66 9.31
N GLU A 71 -6.28 2.64 9.15
CA GLU A 71 -6.26 1.47 10.03
C GLU A 71 -5.75 1.79 11.43
N ARG A 72 -4.67 2.59 11.54
CA ARG A 72 -4.19 3.10 12.82
C ARG A 72 -5.27 3.89 13.57
N ILE A 73 -6.03 4.72 12.86
CA ILE A 73 -7.14 5.47 13.46
C ILE A 73 -8.23 4.53 14.00
N LYS A 74 -8.57 3.44 13.29
CA LYS A 74 -9.50 2.42 13.79
C LYS A 74 -8.96 1.70 15.03
N ALA A 75 -7.65 1.43 15.07
CA ALA A 75 -7.00 0.78 16.20
C ALA A 75 -7.10 1.65 17.46
N VAL A 76 -6.73 2.93 17.37
CA VAL A 76 -6.86 3.89 18.48
C VAL A 76 -8.27 3.89 19.07
N ARG A 77 -9.32 3.83 18.23
CA ARG A 77 -10.72 3.79 18.69
C ARG A 77 -11.13 2.50 19.39
N ARG A 78 -10.53 1.36 19.06
CA ARG A 78 -10.81 0.08 19.73
C ARG A 78 -10.32 0.09 21.19
N ASP A 79 -9.29 0.88 21.47
CA ASP A 79 -8.70 1.05 22.79
C ASP A 79 -9.37 2.16 23.64
N VAL A 80 -10.23 3.01 23.06
CA VAL A 80 -11.00 4.01 23.82
C VAL A 80 -12.24 3.37 24.49
N ARG A 81 -12.00 2.59 25.54
CA ARG A 81 -12.89 2.61 26.72
C ARG A 81 -12.53 3.86 27.54
N PRO A 82 -13.49 4.54 28.18
CA PRO A 82 -13.22 5.79 28.87
C PRO A 82 -12.52 5.45 30.19
N VAL A 83 -11.21 5.66 30.29
CA VAL A 83 -10.51 5.95 31.55
C VAL A 83 -9.06 6.32 31.25
N ALA A 84 -8.63 7.37 31.92
CA ALA A 84 -7.34 8.03 31.81
C ALA A 84 -6.15 7.07 31.61
N LYS A 85 -5.34 7.33 30.59
CA LYS A 85 -3.91 7.05 30.60
C LYS A 85 -3.19 7.95 29.61
N ASP A 86 -2.72 9.06 30.19
CA ASP A 86 -1.62 9.84 29.68
C ASP A 86 -0.37 8.95 29.80
N GLU A 87 0.04 8.28 28.71
CA GLU A 87 1.35 7.62 28.61
C GLU A 87 1.87 7.87 27.19
N PHE A 88 2.40 9.08 27.04
CA PHE A 88 3.14 9.57 25.89
C PHE A 88 4.01 8.44 25.31
N SER A 89 3.69 8.07 24.08
CA SER A 89 4.28 6.97 23.32
C SER A 89 5.76 7.26 23.05
N GLU A 90 6.61 6.91 24.02
CA GLU A 90 8.05 6.80 23.83
C GLU A 90 8.40 5.43 23.23
N GLY A 91 9.41 5.43 22.35
CA GLY A 91 10.14 4.22 22.01
C GLY A 91 9.97 3.79 20.57
N ASN A 92 10.67 4.49 19.68
CA ASN A 92 11.25 3.91 18.48
C ASN A 92 12.08 2.66 18.85
N HIS A 93 11.46 1.47 18.87
CA HIS A 93 12.15 0.20 19.07
C HIS A 93 12.75 -0.28 17.75
N LEU A 94 13.84 0.38 17.34
CA LEU A 94 14.82 -0.18 16.42
C LEU A 94 15.63 -1.23 17.20
N SER A 95 15.31 -2.51 17.00
CA SER A 95 16.10 -3.61 17.55
C SER A 95 17.41 -3.80 16.75
N PRO A 96 18.57 -3.96 17.41
CA PRO A 96 19.84 -4.27 16.74
C PRO A 96 20.07 -5.78 16.57
N LEU A 97 20.67 -6.12 15.43
CA LEU A 97 21.61 -7.21 15.09
C LEU A 97 21.75 -8.42 16.04
N SER A 98 21.65 -9.63 15.48
CA SER A 98 22.76 -10.63 15.37
C SER A 98 22.33 -12.10 15.48
N SER A 99 23.00 -12.93 14.66
CA SER A 99 23.31 -14.37 14.82
C SER A 99 22.17 -15.39 14.65
N ALA A 100 22.35 -16.58 14.08
CA ALA A 100 23.43 -17.24 13.34
C ALA A 100 22.86 -18.51 12.67
N ASN A 101 23.60 -19.05 11.70
CA ASN A 101 23.40 -20.34 11.01
C ASN A 101 22.92 -21.50 11.90
N THR A 102 22.10 -22.40 11.35
CA THR A 102 22.30 -23.87 11.44
C THR A 102 21.48 -24.59 10.34
N ALA A 103 22.13 -25.58 9.73
CA ALA A 103 21.77 -26.32 8.53
C ALA A 103 20.71 -27.43 8.71
N ARG A 104 20.09 -27.88 7.60
CA ARG A 104 19.94 -29.32 7.31
C ARG A 104 19.52 -29.62 5.86
N SER A 105 20.11 -30.69 5.34
CA SER A 105 20.04 -31.31 4.00
C SER A 105 18.66 -31.88 3.60
N GLY A 106 18.45 -32.11 2.29
CA GLY A 106 17.23 -32.59 1.57
C GLY A 106 16.83 -34.07 1.82
N PRO A 107 16.25 -34.84 0.85
CA PRO A 107 15.98 -34.59 -0.58
C PRO A 107 14.59 -35.04 -1.13
N ASP A 108 14.38 -34.82 -2.44
CA ASP A 108 13.63 -35.61 -3.46
C ASP A 108 12.15 -36.02 -3.25
N HIS A 109 11.23 -35.39 -4.00
CA HIS A 109 10.32 -36.16 -4.86
C HIS A 109 9.71 -35.35 -6.01
N THR A 110 9.94 -35.88 -7.21
CA THR A 110 9.42 -35.59 -8.54
C THR A 110 7.89 -35.42 -8.63
N LEU A 111 7.42 -34.41 -9.36
CA LEU A 111 6.12 -34.51 -10.05
C LEU A 111 6.06 -33.63 -11.31
N HIS A 112 6.11 -34.32 -12.46
CA HIS A 112 5.45 -34.06 -13.74
C HIS A 112 5.63 -32.72 -14.48
N ASP A 113 6.45 -32.79 -15.54
CA ASP A 113 6.02 -32.61 -16.94
C ASP A 113 4.76 -31.76 -17.18
N ILE A 114 5.00 -30.49 -17.53
CA ILE A 114 4.10 -29.75 -18.43
C ILE A 114 4.86 -29.54 -19.74
N VAL A 115 4.66 -30.51 -20.62
CA VAL A 115 4.82 -30.36 -22.07
C VAL A 115 3.99 -29.16 -22.54
N SER A 116 4.65 -28.17 -23.17
CA SER A 116 4.24 -27.66 -24.49
C SER A 116 5.10 -26.47 -24.92
N THR A 117 6.10 -26.81 -25.73
CA THR A 117 6.38 -26.18 -27.03
C THR A 117 5.87 -24.76 -27.26
N GLN A 118 6.81 -23.82 -27.36
CA GLN A 118 6.78 -22.85 -28.45
C GLN A 118 8.19 -22.67 -29.01
N THR A 119 8.37 -23.28 -30.18
CA THR A 119 9.39 -22.99 -31.19
C THR A 119 9.24 -21.56 -31.68
N GLU A 120 10.34 -20.82 -31.81
CA GLU A 120 10.75 -20.06 -33.00
C GLU A 120 11.96 -19.19 -32.63
N THR A 121 13.17 -19.59 -33.03
CA THR A 121 13.88 -19.07 -34.20
C THR A 121 14.35 -17.62 -34.00
N LEU A 122 15.64 -17.45 -33.70
CA LEU A 122 16.45 -16.34 -34.21
C LEU A 122 17.94 -16.74 -34.16
N HIS A 123 18.32 -17.45 -35.22
CA HIS A 123 19.70 -17.56 -35.70
C HIS A 123 20.03 -16.29 -36.52
N CYS A 124 21.31 -15.88 -36.51
CA CYS A 124 21.91 -14.67 -37.12
C CYS A 124 21.63 -13.38 -36.32
N VAL A 125 22.65 -12.68 -35.79
CA VAL A 125 23.65 -11.90 -36.55
C VAL A 125 24.94 -11.66 -35.73
N ARG A 126 26.11 -11.94 -36.36
CA ARG A 126 27.48 -11.35 -36.19
C ARG A 126 28.04 -11.20 -34.77
N LYS A 127 29.15 -11.81 -34.33
CA LYS A 127 30.48 -12.01 -34.95
C LYS A 127 31.03 -10.75 -35.62
N ILE A 128 31.69 -9.91 -34.83
CA ILE A 128 32.96 -9.24 -35.14
C ILE A 128 33.82 -9.36 -33.88
#